data_AF-A0A502E9W5-F1
#
_entry.id   AF-A0A502E9W5-F1
#
_cell.length_a   1.000
_cell.length_b   1.000
_cell.length_c   1.000
_cell.angle_alpha   90.00
_cell.angle_beta   90.00
_cell.angle_gamma   90.00
#
_symmetry.space_group_name_H-M   'P 1'
#
loop_
_entity.id
_entity.type
_entity.pdbx_description
1 polymer ?
#
loop_
_entity_poly.entity_id
_entity_poly.type
_entity_poly.pdbx_seq_one_letter_code
_entity_poly.pdbx_strand_id
1 'polypeptide(L)'
;MKKVLITAFTALVLFSCQNDQSEAAGSETSASTARRGCATQEVLEAQLRADPMLAIRMNEIEAYTNKAMLTGKLVNGKVQIPVVVNVLYKTAAQNISDAQIQSQIDVLNKDFNALNSDFGSVPALFAGVKANVGISFVLDQIIRKSTTKTSWGTNDAMKKTAQGGLAPTSPTTKLNLWACAIGGGILGYAQFPGGASATDGVVIDSKYFGLSGSAAAPYNLGRTATHEVGHWMNLRHIWGDATCGSDLVSDTPTHNAENYGVPAYPHYSTCSGTPVEMTMNYMDYVDDNAMYMFSNGQKARMAAIFLSGGPRAAFGI
;
A
#
# COMPACT_ATOMS: atom_id res chain seq x y z
N MET A 1 45.76 41.86 -73.32
CA MET A 1 46.67 40.72 -73.01
C MET A 1 47.84 41.25 -72.20
N LYS A 2 47.88 40.96 -70.89
CA LYS A 2 49.06 40.94 -70.01
C LYS A 2 48.61 40.58 -68.59
N LYS A 3 49.11 39.46 -68.09
CA LYS A 3 48.95 38.92 -66.73
C LYS A 3 50.10 39.45 -65.86
N VAL A 4 49.86 39.91 -64.63
CA VAL A 4 50.85 39.97 -63.52
C VAL A 4 50.06 40.01 -62.19
N LEU A 5 49.91 38.86 -61.52
CA LEU A 5 50.52 38.47 -60.23
C LEU A 5 50.10 39.29 -59.01
N ILE A 6 49.17 38.71 -58.22
CA ILE A 6 48.85 39.10 -56.83
C ILE A 6 49.54 38.10 -55.91
N THR A 7 50.43 38.59 -55.04
CA THR A 7 50.99 37.86 -53.90
C THR A 7 50.17 38.21 -52.67
N ALA A 8 49.47 37.24 -52.09
CA ALA A 8 48.78 37.38 -50.80
C ALA A 8 49.40 36.41 -49.79
N PHE A 9 50.00 36.99 -48.75
CA PHE A 9 50.41 36.32 -47.52
C PHE A 9 49.14 35.82 -46.80
N THR A 10 49.10 34.57 -46.35
CA THR A 10 48.04 34.10 -45.43
C THR A 10 48.67 33.29 -44.31
N ALA A 11 48.38 33.73 -43.09
CA ALA A 11 48.90 33.21 -41.84
C ALA A 11 48.39 31.78 -41.55
N LEU A 12 49.30 30.90 -41.13
CA LEU A 12 48.97 29.60 -40.56
C LEU A 12 48.38 29.79 -39.15
N VAL A 13 47.13 29.36 -38.98
CA VAL A 13 46.50 29.17 -37.67
C VAL A 13 46.71 27.70 -37.27
N LEU A 14 47.35 27.47 -36.13
CA LEU A 14 47.56 26.15 -35.55
C LEU A 14 46.24 25.63 -34.96
N PHE A 15 45.70 24.55 -35.53
CA PHE A 15 44.63 23.76 -34.95
C PHE A 15 45.23 22.75 -33.95
N SER A 16 44.78 22.84 -32.69
CA SER A 16 45.03 21.81 -31.67
C SER A 16 44.03 20.66 -31.88
N CYS A 17 44.54 19.44 -32.06
CA CYS A 17 43.73 18.22 -32.06
C CYS A 17 43.67 17.68 -30.63
N GLN A 18 42.49 17.65 -30.02
CA GLN A 18 42.21 16.81 -28.86
C GLN A 18 41.51 15.54 -29.34
N ASN A 19 42.03 14.41 -28.89
CA ASN A 19 41.72 13.06 -29.32
C ASN A 19 40.59 12.52 -28.42
N ASP A 20 39.34 12.57 -28.89
CA ASP A 20 38.21 11.97 -28.18
C ASP A 20 38.13 10.47 -28.50
N GLN A 21 38.45 9.64 -27.51
CA GLN A 21 38.07 8.23 -27.52
C GLN A 21 36.61 8.13 -27.08
N SER A 22 35.76 7.63 -27.97
CA SER A 22 34.35 7.34 -27.72
C SER A 22 34.23 6.02 -26.93
N GLU A 23 34.00 6.12 -25.63
CA GLU A 23 33.39 5.01 -24.88
C GLU A 23 31.88 5.03 -25.13
N ALA A 24 31.37 3.94 -25.69
CA ALA A 24 29.96 3.69 -25.86
C ALA A 24 29.32 3.49 -24.48
N ALA A 25 28.74 4.55 -23.93
CA ALA A 25 27.86 4.45 -22.78
C ALA A 25 26.59 3.71 -23.21
N GLY A 26 26.44 2.49 -22.69
CA GLY A 26 25.18 1.77 -22.71
C GLY A 26 24.11 2.66 -22.10
N SER A 27 23.03 2.85 -22.85
CA SER A 27 21.81 3.48 -22.35
C SER A 27 21.22 2.57 -21.28
N GLU A 28 21.62 2.80 -20.03
CA GLU A 28 20.83 2.38 -18.89
C GLU A 28 19.55 3.21 -18.94
N THR A 29 18.49 2.61 -19.47
CA THR A 29 17.14 3.08 -19.19
C THR A 29 16.97 3.01 -17.69
N SER A 30 17.12 4.15 -17.01
CA SER A 30 16.69 4.29 -15.62
C SER A 30 15.20 4.00 -15.59
N ALA A 31 14.86 2.77 -15.20
CA ALA A 31 13.51 2.45 -14.82
C ALA A 31 13.21 3.37 -13.64
N SER A 32 12.45 4.43 -13.89
CA SER A 32 11.78 5.19 -12.84
C SER A 32 11.05 4.17 -11.97
N THR A 33 11.64 3.85 -10.81
CA THR A 33 11.00 2.99 -9.83
C THR A 33 9.78 3.76 -9.37
N ALA A 34 8.60 3.32 -9.81
CA ALA A 34 7.35 3.90 -9.33
C ALA A 34 7.39 3.90 -7.80
N ARG A 35 7.05 5.02 -7.17
CA ARG A 35 6.89 5.09 -5.72
C ARG A 35 5.61 4.37 -5.30
N ARG A 36 5.49 3.95 -4.04
CA ARG A 36 4.23 3.40 -3.53
C ARG A 36 3.16 4.47 -3.67
N GLY A 37 2.10 4.15 -4.40
CA GLY A 37 0.88 4.95 -4.46
C GLY A 37 -0.25 4.17 -3.82
N CYS A 38 -0.70 4.59 -2.65
CA CYS A 38 -1.98 4.18 -2.08
C CYS A 38 -2.97 5.32 -2.28
N ALA A 39 -4.20 5.01 -2.71
CA ALA A 39 -5.24 6.00 -2.97
C ALA A 39 -6.32 6.06 -1.87
N THR A 40 -6.05 5.46 -0.71
CA THR A 40 -7.05 5.31 0.37
C THR A 40 -7.52 6.67 0.89
N GLN A 41 -6.60 7.64 1.05
CA GLN A 41 -6.96 8.97 1.55
C GLN A 41 -7.80 9.75 0.53
N GLU A 42 -7.46 9.70 -0.76
CA GLU A 42 -8.23 10.35 -1.82
C GLU A 42 -9.62 9.72 -1.98
N VAL A 43 -9.71 8.40 -1.84
CA VAL A 43 -10.99 7.68 -1.82
C VAL A 43 -11.82 8.07 -0.60
N LEU A 44 -11.21 8.15 0.58
CA LEU A 44 -11.89 8.62 1.79
C LEU A 44 -12.43 10.04 1.61
N GLU A 45 -11.65 10.96 1.07
CA GLU A 45 -12.07 12.34 0.80
C GLU A 45 -13.21 12.42 -0.22
N ALA A 46 -13.18 11.57 -1.26
CA ALA A 46 -14.29 11.45 -2.20
C ALA A 46 -15.56 10.92 -1.51
N GLN A 47 -15.43 9.94 -0.61
CA GLN A 47 -16.54 9.38 0.14
C GLN A 47 -17.12 10.37 1.15
N LEU A 48 -16.29 11.15 1.85
CA LEU A 48 -16.72 12.22 2.76
C LEU A 48 -17.49 13.33 2.03
N ARG A 49 -17.08 13.67 0.80
CA ARG A 49 -17.80 14.63 -0.04
C ARG A 49 -19.15 14.07 -0.54
N ALA A 50 -19.21 12.77 -0.83
CA ALA A 50 -20.41 12.11 -1.32
C ALA A 50 -21.43 11.80 -0.19
N ASP A 51 -20.95 11.54 1.02
CA ASP A 51 -21.75 11.24 2.19
C ASP A 51 -21.24 12.04 3.42
N PRO A 52 -21.82 13.22 3.69
CA PRO A 52 -21.44 14.03 4.84
C PRO A 52 -21.61 13.34 6.20
N MET A 53 -22.46 12.30 6.30
CA MET A 53 -22.66 11.53 7.53
C MET A 53 -21.51 10.56 7.80
N LEU A 54 -20.63 10.29 6.82
CA LEU A 54 -19.47 9.43 7.02
C LEU A 54 -18.54 9.98 8.09
N ALA A 55 -18.33 11.31 8.15
CA ALA A 55 -17.51 11.93 9.18
C ALA A 55 -18.05 11.64 10.59
N ILE A 56 -19.37 11.66 10.77
CA ILE A 56 -20.02 11.36 12.06
C ILE A 56 -19.79 9.89 12.42
N ARG A 57 -20.03 8.95 11.48
CA ARG A 57 -19.82 7.52 11.71
C ARG A 57 -18.36 7.19 12.04
N MET A 58 -17.41 7.84 11.37
CA MET A 58 -15.99 7.64 11.67
C MET A 58 -15.62 8.18 13.06
N ASN A 59 -16.16 9.33 13.47
CA ASN A 59 -15.95 9.85 14.82
C ASN A 59 -16.53 8.93 15.90
N GLU A 60 -17.71 8.34 15.65
CA GLU A 60 -18.30 7.32 16.54
C GLU A 60 -17.42 6.07 16.62
N ILE A 61 -16.84 5.64 15.49
CA ILE A 61 -15.89 4.51 15.45
C ILE A 61 -14.60 4.83 16.22
N GLU A 62 -14.06 6.04 16.13
CA GLU A 62 -12.89 6.44 16.92
C GLU A 62 -13.21 6.49 18.42
N ALA A 63 -14.36 7.05 18.81
CA ALA A 63 -14.80 7.05 20.21
C ALA A 63 -15.00 5.63 20.75
N TYR A 64 -15.61 4.75 19.96
CA TYR A 64 -15.76 3.34 20.30
C TYR A 64 -14.40 2.66 20.42
N THR A 65 -13.50 2.85 19.46
CA THR A 65 -12.15 2.24 19.43
C THR A 65 -11.35 2.61 20.67
N ASN A 66 -11.34 3.89 21.05
CA ASN A 66 -10.65 4.36 22.26
C ASN A 66 -11.20 3.70 23.53
N LYS A 67 -12.53 3.56 23.66
CA LYS A 67 -13.15 2.87 24.79
C LYS A 67 -12.84 1.37 24.80
N ALA A 68 -12.90 0.75 23.62
CA ALA A 68 -12.76 -0.69 23.45
C ALA A 68 -11.32 -1.16 23.65
N MET A 69 -10.32 -0.35 23.29
CA MET A 69 -8.90 -0.63 23.60
C MET A 69 -8.62 -0.70 25.10
N LEU A 70 -9.41 -0.03 25.94
CA LEU A 70 -9.25 -0.03 27.40
C LEU A 70 -9.96 -1.20 28.10
N THR A 71 -11.09 -1.66 27.55
CA THR A 71 -12.04 -2.51 28.28
C THR A 71 -12.50 -3.76 27.51
N GLY A 72 -12.26 -3.79 26.21
CA GLY A 72 -12.78 -4.80 25.31
C GLY A 72 -11.96 -6.09 25.32
N LYS A 73 -12.65 -7.22 25.19
CA LYS A 73 -12.04 -8.55 25.01
C LYS A 73 -12.77 -9.30 23.91
N LEU A 74 -12.01 -9.92 23.00
CA LEU A 74 -12.56 -10.83 22.00
C LEU A 74 -13.08 -12.09 22.71
N VAL A 75 -14.32 -12.49 22.42
CA VAL A 75 -14.99 -13.61 23.10
C VAL A 75 -14.32 -14.96 22.75
N ASN A 76 -13.84 -15.12 21.51
CA ASN A 76 -13.21 -16.34 21.02
C ASN A 76 -11.67 -16.22 20.84
N GLY A 77 -11.08 -15.10 21.23
CA GLY A 77 -9.63 -14.86 21.25
C GLY A 77 -8.89 -14.92 19.91
N LYS A 78 -9.55 -15.26 18.80
CA LYS A 78 -8.99 -15.31 17.44
C LYS A 78 -9.98 -14.75 16.43
N VAL A 79 -9.51 -13.87 15.55
CA VAL A 79 -10.28 -13.38 14.40
C VAL A 79 -9.78 -14.13 13.18
N GLN A 80 -10.68 -14.86 12.51
CA GLN A 80 -10.42 -15.49 11.23
C GLN A 80 -11.29 -14.80 10.18
N ILE A 81 -10.67 -14.28 9.13
CA ILE A 81 -11.32 -13.47 8.12
C ILE A 81 -11.44 -14.31 6.84
N PRO A 82 -12.67 -14.68 6.43
CA PRO A 82 -12.91 -15.25 5.11
C PRO A 82 -12.64 -14.19 4.05
N VAL A 83 -11.92 -14.56 2.99
CA VAL A 83 -11.50 -13.65 1.92
C VAL A 83 -12.08 -14.09 0.59
N VAL A 84 -12.77 -13.16 -0.10
CA VAL A 84 -13.22 -13.33 -1.48
C VAL A 84 -12.32 -12.52 -2.39
N VAL A 85 -11.67 -13.18 -3.34
CA VAL A 85 -10.78 -12.52 -4.31
C VAL A 85 -11.48 -12.37 -5.65
N ASN A 86 -11.71 -11.12 -6.05
CA ASN A 86 -12.41 -10.70 -7.25
C ASN A 86 -11.39 -10.26 -8.33
N VAL A 87 -11.12 -11.11 -9.31
CA VAL A 87 -10.15 -10.82 -10.39
C VAL A 87 -10.88 -10.25 -11.61
N LEU A 88 -10.56 -9.01 -11.97
CA LEU A 88 -11.03 -8.36 -13.19
C LEU A 88 -9.86 -8.18 -14.16
N TYR A 89 -9.90 -8.89 -15.29
CA TYR A 89 -8.76 -9.00 -16.19
C TYR A 89 -9.10 -8.71 -17.65
N LYS A 90 -8.23 -7.99 -18.36
CA LYS A 90 -8.27 -7.82 -19.81
C LYS A 90 -7.25 -8.69 -20.52
N THR A 91 -6.07 -8.86 -19.93
CA THR A 91 -4.96 -9.64 -20.49
C THR A 91 -4.70 -10.91 -19.68
N ALA A 92 -3.94 -11.85 -20.25
CA ALA A 92 -3.52 -13.05 -19.54
C ALA A 92 -2.70 -12.73 -18.27
N ALA A 93 -1.85 -11.70 -18.32
CA ALA A 93 -1.05 -11.27 -17.17
C ALA A 93 -1.90 -10.71 -16.01
N GLN A 94 -3.03 -10.07 -16.31
CA GLN A 94 -3.97 -9.57 -15.30
C GLN A 94 -4.84 -10.70 -14.71
N ASN A 95 -4.97 -11.83 -15.42
CA ASN A 95 -5.66 -13.01 -14.93
C ASN A 95 -4.75 -13.84 -14.01
N ILE A 96 -4.33 -13.23 -12.89
CA ILE A 96 -3.36 -13.79 -11.94
C ILE A 96 -3.72 -15.22 -11.51
N SER A 97 -2.73 -16.10 -11.33
CA SER A 97 -3.00 -17.51 -11.03
C SER A 97 -3.57 -17.72 -9.62
N ASP A 98 -4.23 -18.87 -9.38
CA ASP A 98 -4.68 -19.23 -8.03
C ASP A 98 -3.50 -19.35 -7.05
N ALA A 99 -2.33 -19.78 -7.52
CA ALA A 99 -1.10 -19.82 -6.72
C ALA A 99 -0.63 -18.42 -6.31
N GLN A 100 -0.69 -17.43 -7.21
CA GLN A 100 -0.37 -16.04 -6.87
C GLN A 100 -1.39 -15.49 -5.86
N ILE A 101 -2.67 -15.81 -6.02
CA ILE A 101 -3.71 -15.44 -5.05
C ILE A 101 -3.44 -16.06 -3.68
N GLN A 102 -3.19 -17.37 -3.63
CA GLN A 102 -2.89 -18.08 -2.38
C GLN A 102 -1.64 -17.51 -1.70
N SER A 103 -0.61 -17.16 -2.48
CA SER A 103 0.60 -16.53 -1.92
C SER A 103 0.31 -15.21 -1.21
N GLN A 104 -0.69 -14.44 -1.66
CA GLN A 104 -1.12 -13.23 -0.94
C GLN A 104 -1.77 -13.55 0.39
N ILE A 105 -2.60 -14.59 0.44
CA ILE A 105 -3.24 -15.05 1.69
C ILE A 105 -2.16 -15.55 2.66
N ASP A 106 -1.14 -16.24 2.17
CA ASP A 106 0.00 -16.69 2.98
C ASP A 106 0.82 -15.51 3.51
N VAL A 107 1.05 -14.47 2.69
CA VAL A 107 1.70 -13.22 3.11
C VAL A 107 0.91 -12.52 4.21
N LEU A 108 -0.40 -12.33 4.03
CA LEU A 108 -1.25 -11.72 5.07
C LEU A 108 -1.19 -12.53 6.38
N ASN A 109 -1.26 -13.85 6.30
CA ASN A 109 -1.11 -14.70 7.48
C ASN A 109 0.27 -14.57 8.13
N LYS A 110 1.35 -14.39 7.36
CA LYS A 110 2.68 -14.16 7.93
C LYS A 110 2.79 -12.81 8.63
N ASP A 111 2.39 -11.75 7.94
CA ASP A 111 2.57 -10.37 8.42
C ASP A 111 1.71 -10.06 9.65
N PHE A 112 0.46 -10.53 9.66
CA PHE A 112 -0.46 -10.33 10.78
C PHE A 112 -0.20 -11.29 11.96
N ASN A 113 0.69 -12.29 11.82
CA ASN A 113 1.03 -13.21 12.91
C ASN A 113 2.52 -13.17 13.29
N ALA A 114 3.29 -12.19 12.80
CA ALA A 114 4.72 -12.08 13.04
C ALA A 114 5.51 -13.34 12.64
N LEU A 115 5.08 -14.00 11.54
CA LEU A 115 5.72 -15.18 10.95
C LEU A 115 6.49 -14.83 9.66
N ASN A 116 6.55 -13.54 9.30
CA ASN A 116 7.38 -13.03 8.22
C ASN A 116 8.87 -13.14 8.59
N SER A 117 9.71 -13.60 7.66
CA SER A 117 11.12 -13.92 7.92
C SER A 117 11.97 -12.71 8.30
N ASP A 118 11.55 -11.52 7.88
CA ASP A 118 12.15 -10.21 8.15
C ASP A 118 11.69 -9.60 9.49
N PHE A 119 10.76 -10.23 10.23
CA PHE A 119 10.31 -9.75 11.55
C PHE A 119 11.45 -9.67 12.60
N GLY A 120 12.50 -10.47 12.41
CA GLY A 120 13.72 -10.44 13.21
C GLY A 120 14.60 -9.21 12.95
N SER A 121 14.42 -8.54 11.82
CA SER A 121 15.20 -7.37 11.40
C SER A 121 14.72 -6.05 12.03
N VAL A 122 13.63 -6.08 12.81
CA VAL A 122 13.14 -4.91 13.55
C VAL A 122 14.23 -4.35 14.46
N PRO A 123 14.59 -3.05 14.31
CA PRO A 123 15.60 -2.43 15.15
C PRO A 123 15.28 -2.55 16.64
N ALA A 124 16.32 -2.67 17.47
CA ALA A 124 16.18 -2.86 18.91
C ALA A 124 15.31 -1.78 19.59
N LEU A 125 15.33 -0.54 19.07
CA LEU A 125 14.50 0.56 19.54
C LEU A 125 13.00 0.23 19.49
N PHE A 126 12.54 -0.52 18.48
CA PHE A 126 11.14 -0.86 18.28
C PHE A 126 10.79 -2.31 18.70
N ALA A 127 11.75 -3.07 19.21
CA ALA A 127 11.55 -4.47 19.61
C ALA A 127 10.50 -4.63 20.72
N GLY A 128 10.33 -3.63 21.59
CA GLY A 128 9.32 -3.64 22.65
C GLY A 128 7.89 -3.36 22.18
N VAL A 129 7.73 -2.80 20.97
CA VAL A 129 6.41 -2.41 20.44
C VAL A 129 5.95 -3.25 19.24
N LYS A 130 6.83 -4.07 18.64
CA LYS A 130 6.43 -4.93 17.51
C LYS A 130 5.40 -5.98 17.93
N ALA A 131 4.39 -6.19 17.08
CA ALA A 131 3.24 -7.02 17.41
C ALA A 131 3.11 -8.27 16.54
N ASN A 132 2.72 -9.37 17.17
CA ASN A 132 1.90 -10.39 16.54
C ASN A 132 0.43 -9.95 16.66
N VAL A 133 -0.20 -9.56 15.56
CA VAL A 133 -1.59 -9.06 15.56
C VAL A 133 -2.59 -10.16 15.95
N GLY A 134 -2.36 -11.40 15.48
CA GLY A 134 -3.17 -12.56 15.84
C GLY A 134 -4.45 -12.70 15.02
N ILE A 135 -4.44 -12.19 13.79
CA ILE A 135 -5.55 -12.31 12.82
C ILE A 135 -5.13 -13.28 11.72
N SER A 136 -6.01 -14.21 11.38
CA SER A 136 -5.79 -15.16 10.28
C SER A 136 -6.74 -14.90 9.12
N PHE A 137 -6.29 -15.20 7.91
CA PHE A 137 -7.04 -15.04 6.67
C PHE A 137 -7.23 -16.40 6.02
N VAL A 138 -8.44 -16.69 5.55
CA VAL A 138 -8.75 -17.94 4.84
C VAL A 138 -9.37 -17.59 3.51
N LEU A 139 -8.82 -18.12 2.42
CA LEU A 139 -9.40 -18.00 1.11
C LEU A 139 -10.75 -18.72 1.07
N ASP A 140 -11.83 -17.98 0.87
CA ASP A 140 -13.19 -18.50 0.83
C ASP A 140 -13.63 -18.74 -0.62
N GLN A 141 -13.37 -17.77 -1.50
CA GLN A 141 -13.78 -17.85 -2.90
C GLN A 141 -12.88 -17.03 -3.82
N ILE A 142 -12.69 -17.50 -5.05
CA ILE A 142 -12.13 -16.73 -6.17
C ILE A 142 -13.24 -16.52 -7.21
N ILE A 143 -13.46 -15.26 -7.59
CA ILE A 143 -14.41 -14.87 -8.65
C ILE A 143 -13.62 -14.16 -9.74
N ARG A 144 -13.76 -14.60 -10.99
CA ARG A 144 -13.02 -14.05 -12.13
C ARG A 144 -13.98 -13.50 -13.18
N LYS A 145 -13.63 -12.37 -13.78
CA LYS A 145 -14.41 -11.78 -14.88
C LYS A 145 -13.49 -11.06 -15.88
N SER A 146 -13.58 -11.45 -17.15
CA SER A 146 -12.90 -10.74 -18.23
C SER A 146 -13.55 -9.37 -18.49
N THR A 147 -12.75 -8.37 -18.83
CA THR A 147 -13.19 -7.00 -19.12
C THR A 147 -12.47 -6.42 -20.33
N THR A 148 -13.07 -5.40 -20.97
CA THR A 148 -12.44 -4.63 -22.05
C THR A 148 -11.73 -3.37 -21.54
N LYS A 149 -11.97 -2.98 -20.28
CA LYS A 149 -11.36 -1.81 -19.63
C LYS A 149 -9.86 -1.99 -19.49
N THR A 150 -9.10 -0.96 -19.83
CA THR A 150 -7.64 -0.92 -19.66
C THR A 150 -7.23 -0.48 -18.24
N SER A 151 -8.07 0.30 -17.58
CA SER A 151 -7.88 0.80 -16.23
C SER A 151 -9.24 0.98 -15.56
N TRP A 152 -9.30 0.74 -14.25
CA TRP A 152 -10.49 0.93 -13.42
C TRP A 152 -10.46 2.25 -12.63
N GLY A 153 -9.29 2.84 -12.40
CA GLY A 153 -9.12 3.99 -11.52
C GLY A 153 -9.52 3.68 -10.08
N THR A 154 -9.85 4.71 -9.31
CA THR A 154 -10.14 4.64 -7.86
C THR A 154 -11.58 5.04 -7.51
N ASN A 155 -12.49 5.07 -8.49
CA ASN A 155 -13.89 5.49 -8.31
C ASN A 155 -14.86 4.34 -7.97
N ASP A 156 -14.34 3.21 -7.50
CA ASP A 156 -15.06 1.98 -7.17
C ASP A 156 -15.85 1.33 -8.33
N ALA A 157 -15.54 1.66 -9.60
CA ALA A 157 -16.22 1.04 -10.74
C ALA A 157 -16.03 -0.49 -10.81
N MET A 158 -14.86 -0.98 -10.37
CA MET A 158 -14.56 -2.41 -10.28
C MET A 158 -15.44 -3.14 -9.26
N LYS A 159 -15.98 -2.42 -8.27
CA LYS A 159 -16.87 -2.95 -7.23
C LYS A 159 -18.34 -2.95 -7.64
N LYS A 160 -18.68 -2.56 -8.88
CA LYS A 160 -20.07 -2.39 -9.34
C LYS A 160 -20.36 -3.22 -10.58
N THR A 161 -21.23 -4.23 -10.45
CA THR A 161 -21.67 -5.07 -11.58
C THR A 161 -22.23 -4.24 -12.74
N ALA A 162 -23.00 -3.20 -12.44
CA ALA A 162 -23.58 -2.27 -13.42
C ALA A 162 -22.52 -1.48 -14.23
N GLN A 163 -21.29 -1.36 -13.72
CA GLN A 163 -20.17 -0.69 -14.40
C GLN A 163 -19.16 -1.69 -14.99
N GLY A 164 -19.57 -2.95 -15.09
CA GLY A 164 -18.76 -4.06 -15.61
C GLY A 164 -17.92 -4.78 -14.55
N GLY A 165 -17.92 -4.30 -13.30
CA GLY A 165 -17.14 -4.88 -12.19
C GLY A 165 -17.77 -6.13 -11.57
N LEU A 166 -17.37 -6.40 -10.33
CA LEU A 166 -17.87 -7.45 -9.44
C LEU A 166 -18.31 -6.81 -8.12
N ALA A 167 -19.59 -6.90 -7.76
CA ALA A 167 -20.10 -6.44 -6.47
C ALA A 167 -19.50 -7.25 -5.31
N PRO A 168 -19.33 -6.66 -4.11
CA PRO A 168 -18.84 -7.39 -2.95
C PRO A 168 -19.73 -8.58 -2.60
N THR A 169 -19.12 -9.69 -2.23
CA THR A 169 -19.77 -10.89 -1.71
C THR A 169 -19.76 -10.84 -0.19
N SER A 170 -20.95 -10.78 0.43
CA SER A 170 -21.14 -10.77 1.89
C SER A 170 -20.16 -9.84 2.65
N PRO A 171 -20.07 -8.55 2.31
CA PRO A 171 -19.06 -7.62 2.87
C PRO A 171 -19.15 -7.42 4.40
N THR A 172 -20.24 -7.84 5.03
CA THR A 172 -20.39 -7.82 6.50
C THR A 172 -19.67 -8.98 7.20
N THR A 173 -19.31 -10.05 6.48
CA THR A 173 -18.67 -11.25 7.04
C THR A 173 -17.48 -11.76 6.22
N LYS A 174 -17.18 -11.15 5.07
CA LYS A 174 -16.05 -11.50 4.20
C LYS A 174 -15.29 -10.26 3.75
N LEU A 175 -13.96 -10.33 3.81
CA LEU A 175 -13.10 -9.33 3.20
C LEU A 175 -13.14 -9.52 1.69
N ASN A 176 -13.54 -8.50 0.96
CA ASN A 176 -13.51 -8.51 -0.50
C ASN A 176 -12.22 -7.86 -0.98
N LEU A 177 -11.37 -8.64 -1.66
CA LEU A 177 -10.15 -8.17 -2.33
C LEU A 177 -10.37 -8.14 -3.83
N TRP A 178 -10.25 -6.99 -4.46
CA TRP A 178 -10.26 -6.89 -5.93
C TRP A 178 -8.83 -6.85 -6.46
N ALA A 179 -8.54 -7.68 -7.47
CA ALA A 179 -7.31 -7.64 -8.24
C ALA A 179 -7.64 -7.19 -9.67
N CYS A 180 -7.20 -6.00 -10.06
CA CYS A 180 -7.52 -5.42 -11.38
C CYS A 180 -6.47 -4.39 -11.81
N ALA A 181 -6.44 -3.98 -13.07
CA ALA A 181 -5.57 -2.86 -13.48
C ALA A 181 -6.15 -1.53 -12.99
N ILE A 182 -5.57 -0.93 -11.93
CA ILE A 182 -6.02 0.35 -11.38
C ILE A 182 -5.55 1.47 -12.31
N GLY A 183 -4.25 1.48 -12.65
CA GLY A 183 -3.61 2.54 -13.44
C GLY A 183 -3.18 3.76 -12.60
N GLY A 184 -2.56 4.74 -13.26
CA GLY A 184 -2.15 6.00 -12.61
C GLY A 184 -0.99 5.89 -11.61
N GLY A 185 -0.27 4.76 -11.58
CA GLY A 185 0.80 4.52 -10.60
C GLY A 185 0.30 4.07 -9.22
N ILE A 186 -1.01 3.88 -9.06
CA ILE A 186 -1.61 3.41 -7.81
C ILE A 186 -1.42 1.89 -7.68
N LEU A 187 -0.85 1.46 -6.56
CA LEU A 187 -0.68 0.05 -6.22
C LEU A 187 -1.93 -0.54 -5.59
N GLY A 188 -2.66 0.25 -4.79
CA GLY A 188 -3.83 -0.21 -4.06
C GLY A 188 -4.61 0.91 -3.40
N TYR A 189 -5.79 0.57 -2.88
CA TYR A 189 -6.53 1.39 -1.95
C TYR A 189 -7.52 0.55 -1.16
N ALA A 190 -7.94 1.05 0.00
CA ALA A 190 -8.93 0.46 0.88
C ALA A 190 -10.12 1.39 1.06
N GLN A 191 -11.21 0.83 1.60
CA GLN A 191 -12.25 1.61 2.25
C GLN A 191 -12.12 1.48 3.77
N PHE A 192 -12.02 2.61 4.47
CA PHE A 192 -12.06 2.65 5.93
C PHE A 192 -13.42 2.16 6.50
N PRO A 193 -13.46 1.68 7.75
CA PRO A 193 -14.71 1.43 8.45
C PRO A 193 -15.64 2.66 8.47
N GLY A 194 -16.95 2.43 8.39
CA GLY A 194 -17.97 3.49 8.33
C GLY A 194 -18.43 3.84 6.91
N GLY A 195 -17.68 3.43 5.89
CA GLY A 195 -18.08 3.52 4.48
C GLY A 195 -19.24 2.60 4.10
N ALA A 196 -19.71 2.71 2.86
CA ALA A 196 -20.85 1.93 2.38
C ALA A 196 -20.49 0.45 2.18
N SER A 197 -21.39 -0.45 2.61
CA SER A 197 -21.24 -1.91 2.44
C SER A 197 -21.09 -2.33 0.97
N ALA A 198 -21.71 -1.58 0.04
CA ALA A 198 -21.65 -1.85 -1.40
C ALA A 198 -20.26 -1.65 -2.03
N THR A 199 -19.32 -1.04 -1.31
CA THR A 199 -17.94 -0.77 -1.77
C THR A 199 -16.89 -1.16 -0.73
N ASP A 200 -17.27 -1.83 0.35
CA ASP A 200 -16.34 -2.24 1.42
C ASP A 200 -15.34 -3.29 0.93
N GLY A 201 -14.09 -3.11 1.34
CA GLY A 201 -12.97 -3.99 1.02
C GLY A 201 -11.79 -3.22 0.44
N VAL A 202 -10.93 -3.96 -0.25
CA VAL A 202 -9.60 -3.52 -0.67
C VAL A 202 -9.38 -3.82 -2.15
N VAL A 203 -8.78 -2.89 -2.88
CA VAL A 203 -8.42 -3.06 -4.29
C VAL A 203 -6.92 -2.98 -4.42
N ILE A 204 -6.34 -3.91 -5.15
CA ILE A 204 -4.90 -3.99 -5.42
C ILE A 204 -4.72 -4.09 -6.94
N ASP A 205 -3.71 -3.39 -7.47
CA ASP A 205 -3.37 -3.57 -8.87
C ASP A 205 -2.87 -5.00 -9.08
N SER A 206 -3.44 -5.71 -10.06
CA SER A 206 -3.10 -7.11 -10.35
C SER A 206 -1.59 -7.36 -10.52
N LYS A 207 -0.82 -6.34 -10.93
CA LYS A 207 0.65 -6.41 -11.05
C LYS A 207 1.36 -6.59 -9.70
N TYR A 208 0.79 -6.06 -8.61
CA TYR A 208 1.39 -6.02 -7.27
C TYR A 208 0.66 -6.91 -6.26
N PHE A 209 -0.13 -7.89 -6.75
CA PHE A 209 -0.89 -8.82 -5.92
C PHE A 209 -0.07 -10.06 -5.56
N GLY A 210 0.00 -10.42 -4.29
CA GLY A 210 0.72 -11.59 -3.80
C GLY A 210 2.22 -11.52 -4.04
N LEU A 211 2.87 -12.69 -4.02
CA LEU A 211 4.25 -12.82 -4.47
C LEU A 211 4.25 -12.78 -6.01
N SER A 212 4.43 -11.58 -6.56
CA SER A 212 4.47 -11.37 -8.00
C SER A 212 5.90 -11.50 -8.55
N GLY A 213 6.01 -11.66 -9.88
CA GLY A 213 7.31 -11.81 -10.53
C GLY A 213 8.20 -10.59 -10.35
N SER A 214 9.51 -10.76 -10.57
CA SER A 214 10.52 -9.69 -10.39
C SER A 214 10.27 -8.43 -11.22
N ALA A 215 9.52 -8.52 -12.32
CA ALA A 215 9.09 -7.35 -13.11
C ALA A 215 8.13 -6.39 -12.37
N ALA A 216 7.60 -6.81 -11.21
CA ALA A 216 6.79 -5.99 -10.33
C ALA A 216 7.57 -5.44 -9.12
N ALA A 217 8.86 -5.80 -8.97
CA ALA A 217 9.72 -5.21 -7.95
C ALA A 217 9.75 -3.69 -8.11
N PRO A 218 9.82 -2.93 -7.00
CA PRO A 218 10.05 -3.38 -5.62
C PRO A 218 8.79 -3.79 -4.83
N TYR A 219 7.60 -3.83 -5.46
CA TYR A 219 6.33 -4.15 -4.80
C TYR A 219 5.81 -5.53 -5.20
N ASN A 220 6.61 -6.55 -4.91
CA ASN A 220 6.36 -7.92 -5.35
C ASN A 220 6.38 -8.95 -4.21
N LEU A 221 6.34 -8.51 -2.96
CA LEU A 221 6.29 -9.39 -1.78
C LEU A 221 4.92 -9.34 -1.09
N GLY A 222 3.90 -8.77 -1.75
CA GLY A 222 2.52 -8.76 -1.28
C GLY A 222 2.23 -7.77 -0.16
N ARG A 223 3.14 -6.82 0.14
CA ARG A 223 2.95 -5.88 1.26
C ARG A 223 1.99 -4.74 0.93
N THR A 224 1.74 -4.49 -0.36
CA THR A 224 0.62 -3.63 -0.77
C THR A 224 -0.69 -4.10 -0.15
N ALA A 225 -1.02 -5.39 -0.21
CA ALA A 225 -2.26 -5.86 0.43
C ALA A 225 -2.19 -5.81 1.96
N THR A 226 -1.03 -6.07 2.57
CA THR A 226 -0.86 -5.91 4.03
C THR A 226 -1.16 -4.48 4.48
N HIS A 227 -0.64 -3.49 3.75
CA HIS A 227 -0.89 -2.06 3.95
C HIS A 227 -2.39 -1.71 3.81
N GLU A 228 -3.00 -2.07 2.67
CA GLU A 228 -4.42 -1.74 2.42
C GLU A 228 -5.37 -2.46 3.40
N VAL A 229 -5.05 -3.69 3.80
CA VAL A 229 -5.83 -4.40 4.82
C VAL A 229 -5.69 -3.72 6.18
N GLY A 230 -4.52 -3.11 6.49
CA GLY A 230 -4.36 -2.23 7.64
C GLY A 230 -5.36 -1.07 7.64
N HIS A 231 -5.53 -0.38 6.51
CA HIS A 231 -6.55 0.66 6.36
C HIS A 231 -7.98 0.13 6.52
N TRP A 232 -8.29 -1.01 5.89
CA TRP A 232 -9.58 -1.67 6.07
C TRP A 232 -9.87 -2.02 7.55
N MET A 233 -8.81 -2.24 8.34
CA MET A 233 -8.83 -2.45 9.79
C MET A 233 -8.60 -1.19 10.64
N ASN A 234 -8.89 -0.01 10.10
CA ASN A 234 -8.87 1.27 10.82
C ASN A 234 -7.48 1.82 11.18
N LEU A 235 -6.41 1.39 10.50
CA LEU A 235 -5.09 2.01 10.60
C LEU A 235 -4.96 3.14 9.59
N ARG A 236 -4.34 4.24 10.01
CA ARG A 236 -3.98 5.36 9.13
C ARG A 236 -2.55 5.19 8.66
N HIS A 237 -2.19 5.96 7.64
CA HIS A 237 -0.79 6.16 7.30
C HIS A 237 -0.02 6.65 8.52
N ILE A 238 1.21 6.16 8.72
CA ILE A 238 1.97 6.39 9.96
C ILE A 238 2.33 7.87 10.19
N TRP A 239 2.42 8.67 9.13
CA TRP A 239 2.62 10.12 9.23
C TRP A 239 1.32 10.92 9.46
N GLY A 240 0.17 10.24 9.44
CA GLY A 240 -1.14 10.86 9.70
C GLY A 240 -1.67 11.75 8.58
N ASP A 241 -1.20 11.57 7.34
CA ASP A 241 -1.66 12.32 6.15
C ASP A 241 -1.48 13.85 6.28
N ALA A 242 -0.58 14.29 7.16
CA ALA A 242 -0.22 15.69 7.39
C ALA A 242 1.21 15.78 7.91
N THR A 243 1.87 16.93 7.71
CA THR A 243 3.20 17.15 8.31
C THR A 243 3.12 17.12 9.83
N CYS A 244 3.84 16.18 10.44
CA CYS A 244 3.78 15.92 11.88
C CYS A 244 2.35 15.60 12.36
N GLY A 245 1.59 14.90 11.53
CA GLY A 245 0.25 14.43 11.84
C GLY A 245 0.24 13.29 12.86
N SER A 246 -0.95 12.74 13.09
CA SER A 246 -1.15 11.59 13.97
C SER A 246 -1.91 10.50 13.24
N ASP A 247 -1.42 9.26 13.34
CA ASP A 247 -2.10 8.04 12.91
C ASP A 247 -3.05 7.48 13.99
N LEU A 248 -3.19 8.20 15.12
CA LEU A 248 -3.97 7.84 16.31
C LEU A 248 -3.46 6.58 17.04
N VAL A 249 -2.16 6.29 16.90
CA VAL A 249 -1.46 5.23 17.62
C VAL A 249 -0.32 5.84 18.44
N SER A 250 -0.24 5.54 19.72
CA SER A 250 0.74 6.19 20.62
C SER A 250 2.14 5.57 20.59
N ASP A 251 2.26 4.34 20.10
CA ASP A 251 3.55 3.62 20.03
C ASP A 251 4.19 3.64 18.63
N THR A 252 3.59 4.38 17.69
CA THR A 252 4.20 4.81 16.43
C THR A 252 4.76 6.23 16.64
N PRO A 253 6.08 6.43 16.45
CA PRO A 253 6.66 7.77 16.53
C PRO A 253 6.05 8.71 15.49
N THR A 254 6.02 10.01 15.76
CA THR A 254 5.55 11.01 14.78
C THR A 254 6.50 11.05 13.58
N HIS A 255 5.95 10.91 12.38
CA HIS A 255 6.69 11.12 11.14
C HIS A 255 6.40 12.51 10.56
N ASN A 256 7.35 13.11 9.85
CA ASN A 256 7.09 14.40 9.20
C ASN A 256 6.42 14.26 7.83
N ALA A 257 6.58 13.11 7.19
CA ALA A 257 6.02 12.76 5.90
C ALA A 257 6.11 11.23 5.72
N GLU A 258 5.59 10.74 4.60
CA GLU A 258 5.81 9.38 4.14
C GLU A 258 7.25 9.14 3.67
N ASN A 259 7.72 7.90 3.80
CA ASN A 259 9.04 7.46 3.36
C ASN A 259 8.94 6.51 2.18
N TYR A 260 9.96 6.47 1.32
CA TYR A 260 10.00 5.62 0.13
C TYR A 260 11.33 4.85 0.02
N GLY A 261 11.35 3.80 -0.80
CA GLY A 261 12.56 3.00 -1.02
C GLY A 261 12.91 2.19 0.22
N VAL A 262 14.20 2.12 0.53
CA VAL A 262 14.73 1.46 1.73
C VAL A 262 15.52 2.47 2.57
N PRO A 263 14.86 3.30 3.40
CA PRO A 263 15.54 4.32 4.19
C PRO A 263 16.62 3.73 5.11
N ALA A 264 17.76 4.40 5.22
CA ALA A 264 18.80 4.02 6.15
C ALA A 264 18.33 4.22 7.60
N TYR A 265 18.58 3.24 8.47
CA TYR A 265 18.26 3.33 9.89
C TYR A 265 19.48 3.86 10.70
N PRO A 266 19.29 4.79 11.66
CA PRO A 266 18.03 5.47 12.00
C PRO A 266 17.66 6.57 11.01
N HIS A 267 16.38 6.69 10.70
CA HIS A 267 15.81 7.84 9.98
C HIS A 267 15.16 8.78 10.99
N TYR A 268 15.46 10.08 10.93
CA TYR A 268 14.98 11.06 11.92
C TYR A 268 13.93 11.97 11.32
N SER A 269 12.82 12.12 12.03
CA SER A 269 11.78 13.07 11.67
C SER A 269 12.23 14.51 11.93
N THR A 270 11.74 15.45 11.12
CA THR A 270 11.90 16.90 11.37
C THR A 270 10.90 17.47 12.38
N CYS A 271 9.99 16.64 12.90
CA CYS A 271 9.03 17.03 13.92
C CYS A 271 9.68 17.34 15.28
N SER A 272 8.92 18.00 16.16
CA SER A 272 9.38 18.34 17.52
C SER A 272 9.88 17.11 18.26
N GLY A 273 11.06 17.22 18.89
CA GLY A 273 11.72 16.10 19.58
C GLY A 273 12.53 15.17 18.67
N THR A 274 12.52 15.40 17.35
CA THR A 274 13.33 14.66 16.36
C THR A 274 13.25 13.14 16.55
N PRO A 275 12.02 12.56 16.60
CA PRO A 275 11.85 11.13 16.83
C PRO A 275 12.52 10.31 15.71
N VAL A 276 13.00 9.12 16.08
CA VAL A 276 13.41 8.11 15.08
C VAL A 276 12.14 7.53 14.47
N GLU A 277 12.01 7.65 13.16
CA GLU A 277 10.86 7.16 12.41
C GLU A 277 10.87 5.63 12.31
N MET A 278 9.69 5.04 12.43
CA MET A 278 9.46 3.60 12.27
C MET A 278 9.21 3.30 10.79
N THR A 279 10.21 3.57 9.94
CA THR A 279 10.10 3.44 8.46
C THR A 279 9.76 2.04 7.98
N MET A 280 9.99 1.02 8.82
CA MET A 280 9.67 -0.38 8.54
C MET A 280 8.24 -0.80 8.90
N ASN A 281 7.41 0.14 9.33
CA ASN A 281 6.00 -0.11 9.58
C ASN A 281 5.26 -0.38 8.26
N TYR A 282 4.32 -1.33 8.25
CA TYR A 282 3.50 -1.60 7.07
C TYR A 282 2.64 -0.42 6.63
N MET A 283 2.40 0.57 7.49
CA MET A 283 1.61 1.78 7.19
C MET A 283 2.44 2.97 6.68
N ASP A 284 3.73 2.76 6.35
CA ASP A 284 4.56 3.71 5.59
C ASP A 284 4.58 3.35 4.09
N TYR A 285 5.24 4.16 3.26
CA TYR A 285 5.30 4.03 1.79
C TYR A 285 6.57 3.38 1.23
N VAL A 286 7.37 2.77 2.10
CA VAL A 286 8.61 2.10 1.71
C VAL A 286 8.38 0.92 0.76
N ASP A 287 9.47 0.40 0.20
CA ASP A 287 9.45 -0.80 -0.63
C ASP A 287 8.98 -2.03 0.17
N ASP A 288 8.44 -3.06 -0.49
CA ASP A 288 7.90 -4.24 0.21
C ASP A 288 8.96 -4.94 1.09
N ASN A 289 10.24 -4.91 0.71
CA ASN A 289 11.33 -5.50 1.47
C ASN A 289 11.81 -4.64 2.66
N ALA A 290 11.30 -3.41 2.78
CA ALA A 290 11.65 -2.47 3.84
C ALA A 290 10.57 -2.38 4.93
N MET A 291 9.38 -2.97 4.72
CA MET A 291 8.30 -3.02 5.71
C MET A 291 8.05 -4.43 6.23
N TYR A 292 8.04 -4.58 7.55
CA TYR A 292 8.01 -5.91 8.17
C TYR A 292 7.44 -5.92 9.60
N MET A 293 6.73 -4.88 10.03
CA MET A 293 6.04 -4.87 11.33
C MET A 293 4.77 -4.02 11.40
N PHE A 294 3.86 -4.46 12.28
CA PHE A 294 2.88 -3.61 12.96
C PHE A 294 3.30 -3.38 14.42
N SER A 295 2.79 -2.33 15.05
CA SER A 295 2.96 -2.06 16.49
C SER A 295 1.85 -2.68 17.35
N ASN A 296 2.06 -2.73 18.67
CA ASN A 296 1.07 -3.21 19.64
C ASN A 296 -0.15 -2.27 19.70
N GLY A 297 0.05 -0.97 19.54
CA GLY A 297 -1.03 0.01 19.43
C GLY A 297 -1.85 -0.17 18.16
N GLN A 298 -1.21 -0.42 17.02
CA GLN A 298 -1.90 -0.78 15.77
C GLN A 298 -2.71 -2.08 15.93
N LYS A 299 -2.13 -3.12 16.55
CA LYS A 299 -2.86 -4.35 16.91
C LYS A 299 -4.12 -4.06 17.73
N ALA A 300 -4.01 -3.21 18.75
CA ALA A 300 -5.13 -2.90 19.63
C ALA A 300 -6.26 -2.16 18.87
N ARG A 301 -5.93 -1.22 17.99
CA ARG A 301 -6.91 -0.55 17.10
C ARG A 301 -7.61 -1.54 16.17
N MET A 302 -6.86 -2.42 15.51
CA MET A 302 -7.42 -3.44 14.64
C MET A 302 -8.33 -4.40 15.40
N ALA A 303 -7.93 -4.87 16.59
CA ALA A 303 -8.75 -5.75 17.41
C ALA A 303 -10.07 -5.08 17.84
N ALA A 304 -10.04 -3.77 18.12
CA ALA A 304 -11.19 -3.04 18.62
C ALA A 304 -12.40 -3.11 17.70
N ILE A 305 -12.20 -3.02 16.38
CA ILE A 305 -13.31 -2.99 15.42
C ILE A 305 -14.05 -4.33 15.28
N PHE A 306 -13.45 -5.43 15.73
CA PHE A 306 -14.02 -6.78 15.73
C PHE A 306 -14.76 -7.12 17.03
N LEU A 307 -14.66 -6.29 18.05
CA LEU A 307 -15.38 -6.48 19.31
C LEU A 307 -16.89 -6.24 19.13
N SER A 308 -17.70 -6.85 19.98
CA SER A 308 -19.16 -6.67 19.97
C SER A 308 -19.55 -5.19 20.05
N GLY A 309 -20.31 -4.71 19.05
CA GLY A 309 -20.68 -3.30 18.90
C GLY A 309 -19.73 -2.49 18.01
N GLY A 310 -18.58 -3.05 17.62
CA GLY A 310 -17.66 -2.47 16.66
C GLY A 310 -18.13 -2.61 15.21
N PRO A 311 -17.59 -1.82 14.27
CA PRO A 311 -18.07 -1.76 12.89
C PRO A 311 -17.83 -3.05 12.08
N ARG A 312 -16.98 -3.96 12.57
CA ARG A 312 -16.71 -5.28 11.95
C ARG A 312 -16.99 -6.44 12.90
N ALA A 313 -17.83 -6.25 13.92
CA ALA A 313 -18.15 -7.27 14.94
C ALA A 313 -18.64 -8.61 14.34
N ALA A 314 -19.28 -8.58 13.17
CA ALA A 314 -19.80 -9.77 12.49
C ALA A 314 -18.71 -10.71 11.92
N PHE A 315 -17.45 -10.27 11.86
CA PHE A 315 -16.29 -11.13 11.54
C PHE A 315 -15.73 -11.85 12.79
N GLY A 316 -16.04 -11.36 14.00
CA GLY A 316 -15.43 -11.77 15.27
C GLY A 316 -16.22 -12.81 16.06
N ILE A 317 -17.07 -13.60 15.40
CA ILE A 317 -17.93 -14.64 16.00
C ILE A 317 -17.42 -16.01 15.61
#